data_AF-A0A7T7XRY4-F1
#
_entry.id   AF-A0A7T7XRY4-F1
#
_cell.length_a   1.000
_cell.length_b   1.000
_cell.length_c   1.000
_cell.angle_alpha   90.00
_cell.angle_beta   90.00
_cell.angle_gamma   90.00
#
_symmetry.space_group_name_H-M   'P 1'
#
loop_
_entity.id
_entity.type
_entity.pdbx_description
1 polymer ?
#
loop_
_entity_poly.entity_id
_entity_poly.type
_entity_poly.pdbx_seq_one_letter_code
_entity_poly.pdbx_strand_id
1 'polypeptide(L)'
;MGLPFFLCTCGAPAVSGEHETTDDYYIVQDKRYQEIFTDLFELLSSEVSYGEEQFSIVREIANEYARIGEYGKLVNFLSYWVEKHPDDPYNAYHLFMIAYAYMQQEAYPVAALYFDLIIKNYPDLSIRGESIHLACLKQLIELGNKPDQRVWYYQELISRFSDNIDLGTAYFMLAQAYEAVGDWDAAIQNYTKFLPYYHTQIPGFPDAFGYAKQLVDFNNSPKDWTFESLSALVTAIKSAVNSGSSTRLERTMAKVNFFARSWEQEDEDNSGMAEFNLSDFMRGNRIRYADDLDESSNANEAYLRTWGWSQRISIWYLYFRKIYFPSDPEIHGRWEWAGVYYGEKF
;
A
#
# COMPACT_ATOMS: atom_id res chain seq x y z
N MET A 1 -46.64 -44.91 12.55
CA MET A 1 -45.58 -45.92 12.79
C MET A 1 -44.44 -45.21 13.50
N GLY A 2 -44.40 -45.35 14.82
CA GLY A 2 -43.28 -44.90 15.64
C GLY A 2 -42.48 -46.12 16.07
N LEU A 3 -41.15 -45.97 16.11
CA LEU A 3 -40.23 -46.82 16.86
C LEU A 3 -39.09 -45.94 17.40
N PRO A 4 -38.50 -46.29 18.55
CA PRO A 4 -37.93 -45.35 19.51
C PRO A 4 -36.40 -45.34 19.49
N PHE A 5 -35.80 -44.21 19.84
CA PHE A 5 -34.37 -44.15 20.15
C PHE A 5 -34.14 -44.39 21.64
N PHE A 6 -33.35 -45.42 21.92
CA PHE A 6 -32.89 -45.82 23.24
C PHE A 6 -31.99 -44.75 23.87
N LEU A 7 -32.30 -44.39 25.11
CA LEU A 7 -31.39 -43.74 26.04
C LEU A 7 -30.32 -44.76 26.46
N CYS A 8 -29.07 -44.51 26.10
CA CYS A 8 -27.93 -45.24 26.64
C CYS A 8 -27.17 -44.30 27.57
N THR A 9 -27.39 -44.47 28.86
CA THR A 9 -26.59 -43.88 29.93
C THR A 9 -25.27 -44.63 30.02
N CYS A 10 -24.17 -43.99 29.64
CA CYS A 10 -22.82 -44.43 30.00
C CYS A 10 -22.22 -43.34 30.90
N GLY A 11 -21.84 -43.76 32.11
CA GLY A 11 -21.32 -42.88 33.15
C GLY A 11 -20.04 -42.17 32.72
N ALA A 12 -19.96 -40.88 33.04
CA ALA A 12 -18.73 -40.14 33.00
C ALA A 12 -17.75 -40.74 34.04
N PRO A 13 -16.51 -41.06 33.68
CA PRO A 13 -15.47 -41.23 34.68
C PRO A 13 -15.16 -39.83 35.23
N ALA A 14 -15.12 -39.74 36.56
CA ALA A 14 -14.65 -38.57 37.27
C ALA A 14 -13.26 -38.21 36.78
N VAL A 15 -13.11 -36.99 36.24
CA VAL A 15 -11.80 -36.39 35.96
C VAL A 15 -11.19 -36.06 37.32
N SER A 16 -10.34 -36.96 37.80
CA SER A 16 -9.40 -36.67 38.88
C SER A 16 -8.42 -35.62 38.37
N GLY A 17 -8.35 -34.49 39.06
CA GLY A 17 -7.39 -33.43 38.77
C GLY A 17 -5.97 -33.98 38.74
N GLU A 18 -5.35 -33.92 37.57
CA GLU A 18 -3.90 -33.98 37.47
C GLU A 18 -3.38 -32.63 37.97
N HIS A 19 -2.66 -32.67 39.08
CA HIS A 19 -1.84 -31.54 39.51
C HIS A 19 -0.80 -31.30 38.42
N GLU A 20 -0.94 -30.19 37.67
CA GLU A 20 0.06 -29.70 36.72
C GLU A 20 1.34 -29.39 37.48
N THR A 21 2.21 -30.39 37.56
CA THR A 21 3.59 -30.22 38.00
C THR A 21 4.39 -29.68 36.84
N THR A 22 5.20 -28.65 37.10
CA THR A 22 6.00 -27.93 36.12
C THR A 22 6.87 -28.91 35.32
N ASP A 23 6.61 -29.06 34.01
CA ASP A 23 7.43 -29.91 33.14
C ASP A 23 8.87 -29.36 33.13
N ASP A 24 9.86 -30.24 33.37
CA ASP A 24 11.29 -29.93 33.39
C ASP A 24 11.74 -29.15 32.13
N TYR A 25 11.02 -29.31 31.02
CA TYR A 25 11.20 -28.54 29.79
C TYR A 25 11.20 -27.01 30.00
N TYR A 26 10.36 -26.52 30.91
CA TYR A 26 10.18 -25.08 31.17
C TYR A 26 11.27 -24.47 32.05
N ILE A 27 12.10 -25.29 32.72
CA ILE A 27 13.13 -24.81 33.65
C ILE A 27 14.38 -24.32 32.90
N VAL A 28 14.80 -23.08 33.15
CA VAL A 28 16.01 -22.45 32.54
C VAL A 28 17.28 -22.93 33.27
N GLN A 29 18.43 -23.02 32.59
CA GLN A 29 19.64 -23.58 33.20
C GLN A 29 20.30 -22.69 34.28
N ASP A 30 20.11 -21.36 34.21
CA ASP A 30 20.60 -20.44 35.25
C ASP A 30 19.71 -20.52 36.49
N LYS A 31 20.33 -20.92 37.61
CA LYS A 31 19.70 -21.15 38.91
C LYS A 31 18.82 -19.99 39.39
N ARG A 32 19.15 -18.74 39.07
CA ARG A 32 18.35 -17.58 39.46
C ARG A 32 16.98 -17.58 38.80
N TYR A 33 16.90 -18.00 37.54
CA TYR A 33 15.63 -18.09 36.81
C TYR A 33 14.86 -19.36 37.18
N GLN A 34 15.55 -20.42 37.61
CA GLN A 34 14.88 -21.65 38.10
C GLN A 34 13.94 -21.36 39.26
N GLU A 35 14.43 -20.63 40.28
CA GLU A 35 13.62 -20.25 41.44
C GLU A 35 12.41 -19.39 41.00
N ILE A 36 12.64 -18.38 40.15
CA ILE A 36 11.57 -17.50 39.63
C ILE A 36 10.50 -18.29 38.88
N PHE A 37 10.87 -19.14 37.92
CA PHE A 37 9.90 -19.92 37.16
C PHE A 37 9.17 -20.92 38.05
N THR A 38 9.87 -21.57 39.00
CA THR A 38 9.23 -22.50 39.94
C THR A 38 8.14 -21.80 40.74
N ASP A 39 8.45 -20.64 41.33
CA ASP A 39 7.48 -19.86 42.11
C ASP A 39 6.28 -19.42 41.25
N LEU A 40 6.52 -18.97 40.00
CA LEU A 40 5.46 -18.52 39.09
C LEU A 40 4.56 -19.68 38.63
N PHE A 41 5.11 -20.85 38.35
CA PHE A 41 4.32 -22.02 37.94
C PHE A 41 3.55 -22.62 39.12
N GLU A 42 4.13 -22.64 40.32
CA GLU A 42 3.40 -23.00 41.54
C GLU A 42 2.22 -22.05 41.78
N LEU A 43 2.46 -20.74 41.65
CA LEU A 43 1.41 -19.74 41.78
C LEU A 43 0.30 -19.95 40.74
N LEU A 44 0.66 -20.19 39.47
CA LEU A 44 -0.31 -20.47 38.41
C LEU A 44 -1.13 -21.73 38.71
N SER A 45 -0.49 -22.81 39.17
CA SER A 45 -1.15 -24.07 39.51
C SER A 45 -2.10 -23.98 40.71
N SER A 46 -1.82 -23.04 41.61
CA SER A 46 -2.63 -22.80 42.82
C SER A 46 -3.85 -21.92 42.55
N GLU A 47 -3.88 -21.21 41.41
CA GLU A 47 -4.93 -20.25 41.08
C GLU A 47 -6.13 -20.95 40.44
N VAL A 48 -7.24 -20.99 41.16
CA VAL A 48 -8.47 -21.71 40.78
C VAL A 48 -9.41 -20.81 39.97
N SER A 49 -9.22 -19.48 40.01
CA SER A 49 -10.13 -18.52 39.37
C SER A 49 -9.64 -18.09 37.99
N TYR A 50 -10.43 -18.39 36.95
CA TYR A 50 -10.23 -17.86 35.60
C TYR A 50 -10.44 -16.35 35.57
N GLY A 51 -9.50 -15.59 35.00
CA GLY A 51 -9.62 -14.14 34.84
C GLY A 51 -8.30 -13.37 34.94
N GLU A 52 -8.38 -12.14 35.47
CA GLU A 52 -7.26 -11.18 35.52
C GLU A 52 -6.03 -11.69 36.28
N GLU A 53 -6.22 -12.48 37.34
CA GLU A 53 -5.14 -12.99 38.18
C GLU A 53 -4.31 -14.04 37.44
N GLN A 54 -4.96 -15.05 36.84
CA GLN A 54 -4.29 -16.02 35.96
C GLN A 54 -3.60 -15.32 34.79
N PHE A 55 -4.28 -14.38 34.13
CA PHE A 55 -3.68 -13.59 33.06
C PHE A 55 -2.40 -12.88 33.51
N SER A 56 -2.39 -12.26 34.69
CA SER A 56 -1.19 -11.57 35.20
C SER A 56 -0.02 -12.52 35.41
N ILE A 57 -0.28 -13.74 35.90
CA ILE A 57 0.75 -14.76 36.14
C ILE A 57 1.29 -15.28 34.80
N VAL A 58 0.41 -15.67 33.87
CA VAL A 58 0.79 -16.14 32.53
C VAL A 58 1.58 -15.07 31.77
N ARG A 59 1.15 -13.81 31.87
CA ARG A 59 1.88 -12.67 31.33
C ARG A 59 3.27 -12.55 31.93
N GLU A 60 3.42 -12.70 33.25
CA GLU A 60 4.71 -12.57 33.90
C GLU A 60 5.66 -13.70 33.47
N ILE A 61 5.20 -14.94 33.41
CA ILE A 61 5.97 -16.08 32.88
C ILE A 61 6.44 -15.79 31.45
N ALA A 62 5.55 -15.33 30.57
CA ALA A 62 5.89 -14.98 29.20
C ALA A 62 6.93 -13.84 29.12
N ASN A 63 6.78 -12.81 29.97
CA ASN A 63 7.72 -11.70 30.04
C ASN A 63 9.10 -12.14 30.53
N GLU A 64 9.17 -13.06 31.50
CA GLU A 64 10.45 -13.61 31.96
C GLU A 64 11.15 -14.37 30.84
N TYR A 65 10.44 -15.25 30.10
CA TYR A 65 11.03 -15.92 28.93
C TYR A 65 11.51 -14.93 27.87
N ALA A 66 10.71 -13.90 27.57
CA ALA A 66 11.09 -12.87 26.61
C ALA A 66 12.34 -12.09 27.06
N ARG A 67 12.45 -11.78 28.35
CA ARG A 67 13.57 -11.01 28.94
C ARG A 67 14.90 -11.76 28.82
N ILE A 68 14.88 -13.07 28.95
CA ILE A 68 16.07 -13.92 28.85
C ILE A 68 16.34 -14.42 27.42
N GLY A 69 15.48 -14.10 26.46
CA GLY A 69 15.63 -14.51 25.06
C GLY A 69 15.24 -15.97 24.76
N GLU A 70 14.57 -16.65 25.70
CA GLU A 70 14.11 -18.04 25.53
C GLU A 70 12.78 -18.09 24.77
N TYR A 71 12.78 -17.56 23.54
CA TYR A 71 11.59 -17.39 22.70
C TYR A 71 10.93 -18.73 22.34
N GLY A 72 11.69 -19.81 22.19
CA GLY A 72 11.13 -21.15 21.96
C GLY A 72 10.28 -21.64 23.14
N LYS A 73 10.73 -21.41 24.38
CA LYS A 73 9.97 -21.77 25.58
C LYS A 73 8.74 -20.88 25.75
N LEU A 74 8.85 -19.59 25.46
CA LEU A 74 7.72 -18.66 25.44
C LEU A 74 6.62 -19.16 24.49
N VAL A 75 7.00 -19.47 23.25
CA VAL A 75 6.04 -19.94 22.23
C VAL A 75 5.36 -21.23 22.67
N ASN A 76 6.12 -22.20 23.18
CA ASN A 76 5.54 -23.47 23.64
C ASN A 76 4.59 -23.29 24.82
N PHE A 77 5.00 -22.51 25.82
CA PHE A 77 4.17 -22.21 26.99
C PHE A 77 2.85 -21.53 26.60
N LEU A 78 2.93 -20.44 25.81
CA LEU A 78 1.73 -19.70 25.42
C LEU A 78 0.86 -20.46 24.42
N SER A 79 1.44 -21.27 23.53
CA SER A 79 0.66 -22.09 22.59
C SER A 79 -0.15 -23.15 23.35
N TYR A 80 0.47 -23.80 24.34
CA TYR A 80 -0.23 -24.73 25.23
C TYR A 80 -1.34 -24.01 26.02
N TRP A 81 -1.06 -22.82 26.57
CA TRP A 81 -2.06 -22.03 27.30
C TRP A 81 -3.29 -21.74 26.45
N VAL A 82 -3.09 -21.18 25.25
CA VAL A 82 -4.18 -20.82 24.32
C VAL A 82 -4.98 -22.05 23.88
N GLU A 83 -4.32 -23.20 23.68
CA GLU A 83 -4.99 -24.46 23.33
C GLU A 83 -5.90 -24.96 24.46
N LYS A 84 -5.45 -24.87 25.71
CA LYS A 84 -6.21 -25.31 26.89
C LYS A 84 -7.29 -24.32 27.33
N HIS A 85 -7.13 -23.04 26.97
CA HIS A 85 -8.03 -21.96 27.37
C HIS A 85 -8.54 -21.18 26.15
N PRO A 86 -9.30 -21.83 25.23
CA PRO A 86 -9.74 -21.19 23.99
C PRO A 86 -10.68 -19.99 24.22
N ASP A 87 -11.42 -19.99 25.33
CA ASP A 87 -12.36 -18.92 25.71
C ASP A 87 -11.71 -17.80 26.54
N ASP A 88 -10.39 -17.84 26.76
CA ASP A 88 -9.67 -16.79 27.50
C ASP A 88 -9.78 -15.44 26.77
N PRO A 89 -10.36 -14.39 27.41
CA PRO A 89 -10.52 -13.08 26.79
C PRO A 89 -9.18 -12.39 26.47
N TYR A 90 -8.06 -12.86 27.03
CA TYR A 90 -6.72 -12.32 26.80
C TYR A 90 -5.93 -13.08 25.72
N ASN A 91 -6.54 -14.04 25.02
CA ASN A 91 -5.85 -14.80 23.96
C ASN A 91 -5.23 -13.93 22.86
N ALA A 92 -5.82 -12.77 22.52
CA ALA A 92 -5.22 -11.82 21.59
C ALA A 92 -3.83 -11.35 22.07
N TYR A 93 -3.65 -11.15 23.38
CA TYR A 93 -2.36 -10.80 23.97
C TYR A 93 -1.36 -11.95 23.93
N HIS A 94 -1.77 -13.16 24.30
CA HIS A 94 -0.87 -14.31 24.29
C HIS A 94 -0.37 -14.62 22.87
N LEU A 95 -1.26 -14.57 21.88
CA LEU A 95 -0.90 -14.71 20.47
C LEU A 95 -0.02 -13.56 19.98
N PHE A 96 -0.23 -12.34 20.47
CA PHE A 96 0.65 -11.21 20.14
C PHE A 96 2.07 -11.42 20.67
N MET A 97 2.21 -11.96 21.88
CA MET A 97 3.52 -12.32 22.45
C MET A 97 4.19 -13.48 21.68
N ILE A 98 3.42 -14.46 21.21
CA ILE A 98 3.92 -15.52 20.31
C ILE A 98 4.42 -14.91 18.99
N ALA A 99 3.64 -14.02 18.37
CA ALA A 99 4.03 -13.35 17.13
C ALA A 99 5.33 -12.54 17.32
N TYR A 100 5.43 -11.78 18.42
CA TYR A 100 6.64 -11.07 18.79
C TYR A 100 7.84 -12.02 18.98
N ALA A 101 7.66 -13.16 19.65
CA ALA A 101 8.71 -14.15 19.82
C ALA A 101 9.19 -14.74 18.48
N TYR A 102 8.30 -14.91 17.50
CA TYR A 102 8.70 -15.27 16.14
C TYR A 102 9.42 -14.14 15.40
N MET A 103 9.07 -12.87 15.63
CA MET A 103 9.82 -11.73 15.10
C MET A 103 11.27 -11.71 15.61
N GLN A 104 11.47 -11.97 16.90
CA GLN A 104 12.82 -12.02 17.51
C GLN A 104 13.65 -13.21 17.03
N GLN A 105 12.99 -14.28 16.59
CA GLN A 105 13.63 -15.44 15.96
C GLN A 105 13.80 -15.28 14.44
N GLU A 106 13.53 -14.09 13.89
CA GLU A 106 13.56 -13.78 12.45
C GLU A 106 12.62 -14.67 11.60
N ALA A 107 11.66 -15.33 12.23
CA ALA A 107 10.65 -16.18 11.60
C ALA A 107 9.46 -15.36 11.12
N TYR A 108 9.74 -14.33 10.31
CA TYR A 108 8.76 -13.33 9.86
C TYR A 108 7.51 -13.92 9.20
N PRO A 109 7.59 -14.95 8.32
CA PRO A 109 6.39 -15.54 7.72
C PRO A 109 5.45 -16.15 8.77
N VAL A 110 6.00 -16.73 9.84
CA VAL A 110 5.20 -17.32 10.92
C VAL A 110 4.62 -16.22 11.80
N ALA A 111 5.40 -15.19 12.16
CA ALA A 111 4.90 -14.04 12.89
C ALA A 111 3.70 -13.38 12.19
N ALA A 112 3.77 -13.19 10.87
CA ALA A 112 2.68 -12.66 10.07
C ALA A 112 1.40 -13.50 10.15
N LEU A 113 1.50 -14.84 10.21
CA LEU A 113 0.33 -15.70 10.38
C LEU A 113 -0.35 -15.46 11.73
N TYR A 114 0.41 -15.26 12.81
CA TYR A 114 -0.16 -14.95 14.12
C TYR A 114 -0.78 -13.56 14.18
N PHE A 115 -0.15 -12.53 13.60
CA PHE A 115 -0.75 -11.20 13.52
C PHE A 115 -2.07 -11.20 12.74
N ASP A 116 -2.12 -11.93 11.62
CA ASP A 116 -3.34 -12.06 10.80
C ASP A 116 -4.43 -12.84 11.55
N LEU A 117 -4.06 -13.91 12.27
CA LEU A 117 -4.95 -14.70 13.12
C LEU A 117 -5.62 -13.82 14.20
N ILE A 118 -4.83 -12.97 14.88
CA ILE A 118 -5.32 -12.08 15.95
C ILE A 118 -6.41 -11.15 15.41
N ILE A 119 -6.11 -10.40 14.33
CA ILE A 119 -7.03 -9.37 13.83
C ILE A 119 -8.35 -9.99 13.34
N LYS A 120 -8.30 -11.20 12.79
CA LYS A 120 -9.47 -11.86 12.17
C LYS A 120 -10.36 -12.60 13.16
N ASN A 121 -9.79 -13.15 14.23
CA ASN A 121 -10.51 -14.12 15.06
C ASN A 121 -10.63 -13.73 16.54
N TYR A 122 -9.87 -12.75 16.99
CA TYR A 122 -9.86 -12.34 18.39
C TYR A 122 -10.34 -10.89 18.55
N PRO A 123 -11.01 -10.56 19.67
CA PRO A 123 -11.39 -9.18 19.97
C PRO A 123 -10.15 -8.33 20.24
N ASP A 124 -10.24 -7.04 19.90
CA ASP A 124 -9.15 -6.10 20.16
C ASP A 124 -9.01 -5.83 21.66
N LEU A 125 -7.75 -5.74 22.09
CA LEU A 125 -7.38 -5.41 23.46
C LEU A 125 -6.49 -4.17 23.45
N SER A 126 -6.57 -3.36 24.51
CA SER A 126 -5.67 -2.23 24.70
C SER A 126 -4.70 -2.47 25.85
N ILE A 127 -3.42 -2.23 25.60
CA ILE A 127 -2.35 -2.35 26.60
C ILE A 127 -1.69 -0.99 26.71
N ARG A 128 -1.75 -0.38 27.90
CA ARG A 128 -1.18 0.96 28.15
C ARG A 128 -1.68 2.03 27.16
N GLY A 129 -2.91 1.88 26.66
CA GLY A 129 -3.53 2.81 25.71
C GLY A 129 -3.24 2.51 24.23
N GLU A 130 -2.49 1.44 23.92
CA GLU A 130 -2.21 1.01 22.55
C GLU A 130 -3.05 -0.21 22.19
N SER A 131 -3.67 -0.20 21.01
CA SER A 131 -4.46 -1.32 20.48
C SER A 131 -3.53 -2.43 19.94
N ILE A 132 -3.80 -3.68 20.32
CA ILE A 132 -3.11 -4.84 19.77
C ILE A 132 -3.38 -4.96 18.27
N HIS A 133 -4.62 -4.74 17.83
CA HIS A 133 -4.95 -4.81 16.40
C HIS A 133 -4.21 -3.74 15.59
N LEU A 134 -4.08 -2.52 16.12
CA LEU A 134 -3.28 -1.47 15.48
C LEU A 134 -1.81 -1.89 15.34
N ALA A 135 -1.22 -2.45 16.41
CA ALA A 135 0.15 -2.96 16.38
C ALA A 135 0.31 -4.10 15.36
N CYS A 136 -0.63 -5.06 15.34
CA CYS A 136 -0.63 -6.16 14.38
C CYS A 136 -0.73 -5.66 12.93
N LEU A 137 -1.62 -4.70 12.63
CA LEU A 137 -1.76 -4.14 11.29
C LEU A 137 -0.49 -3.44 10.82
N LYS A 138 0.17 -2.67 11.69
CA LYS A 138 1.46 -2.04 11.37
C LYS A 138 2.52 -3.07 11.03
N GLN A 139 2.64 -4.12 11.85
CA GLN A 139 3.58 -5.22 11.58
C GLN A 139 3.24 -5.97 10.27
N LEU A 140 1.97 -6.26 10.01
CA LEU A 140 1.54 -6.90 8.77
C LEU A 140 1.81 -6.05 7.53
N ILE A 141 1.71 -4.74 7.63
CA ILE A 141 2.04 -3.81 6.53
C ILE A 141 3.55 -3.80 6.27
N GLU A 142 4.38 -3.84 7.31
CA GLU A 142 5.84 -3.91 7.19
C GLU A 142 6.32 -5.24 6.62
N LEU A 143 5.69 -6.36 7.03
CA LEU A 143 6.05 -7.71 6.59
C LEU A 143 5.40 -8.13 5.26
N GLY A 144 4.26 -7.53 4.93
CA GLY A 144 3.37 -7.96 3.87
C GLY A 144 3.79 -7.47 2.49
N ASN A 145 4.17 -8.40 1.61
CA ASN A 145 4.51 -8.09 0.21
C ASN A 145 3.38 -8.32 -0.79
N LYS A 146 2.32 -9.05 -0.41
CA LYS A 146 1.23 -9.40 -1.35
C LYS A 146 0.25 -8.24 -1.50
N PRO A 147 0.01 -7.75 -2.72
CA PRO A 147 -0.91 -6.64 -2.97
C PRO A 147 -2.32 -6.83 -2.38
N ASP A 148 -2.94 -8.00 -2.57
CA ASP A 148 -4.29 -8.29 -2.05
C ASP A 148 -4.39 -8.16 -0.52
N GLN A 149 -3.37 -8.63 0.20
CA GLN A 149 -3.35 -8.55 1.66
C GLN A 149 -3.16 -7.10 2.11
N ARG A 150 -2.30 -6.34 1.43
CA ARG A 150 -2.06 -4.92 1.73
C ARG A 150 -3.32 -4.09 1.58
N VAL A 151 -4.14 -4.36 0.56
CA VAL A 151 -5.45 -3.72 0.39
C VAL A 151 -6.28 -3.89 1.67
N TRP A 152 -6.45 -5.14 2.13
CA TRP A 152 -7.23 -5.43 3.32
C TRP A 152 -6.63 -4.79 4.59
N TYR A 153 -5.31 -4.85 4.79
CA TYR A 153 -4.66 -4.25 5.96
C TYR A 153 -4.87 -2.74 6.02
N TYR A 154 -4.70 -2.01 4.90
CA TYR A 154 -4.93 -0.57 4.90
C TYR A 154 -6.41 -0.20 5.03
N GLN A 155 -7.34 -1.00 4.51
CA GLN A 155 -8.77 -0.81 4.74
C GLN A 155 -9.12 -0.93 6.24
N GLU A 156 -8.63 -1.97 6.92
CA GLU A 156 -8.81 -2.14 8.37
C GLU A 156 -8.15 -0.99 9.15
N LEU A 157 -6.95 -0.59 8.75
CA LEU A 157 -6.21 0.50 9.39
C LEU A 157 -6.98 1.82 9.32
N ILE A 158 -7.47 2.19 8.13
CA ILE A 158 -8.21 3.44 7.92
C ILE A 158 -9.57 3.40 8.61
N SER A 159 -10.31 2.29 8.52
CA SER A 159 -11.67 2.21 9.04
C SER A 159 -11.77 2.21 10.56
N ARG A 160 -10.76 1.65 11.25
CA ARG A 160 -10.78 1.46 12.71
C ARG A 160 -9.84 2.37 13.47
N PHE A 161 -8.78 2.84 12.82
CA PHE A 161 -7.67 3.54 13.47
C PHE A 161 -7.30 4.86 12.78
N SER A 162 -8.26 5.49 12.09
CA SER A 162 -8.06 6.77 11.38
C SER A 162 -7.41 7.86 12.23
N ASP A 163 -7.74 7.90 13.52
CA ASP A 163 -7.28 8.93 14.46
C ASP A 163 -5.87 8.64 15.02
N ASN A 164 -5.33 7.44 14.75
CA ASN A 164 -4.05 6.96 15.28
C ASN A 164 -2.97 6.77 14.20
N ILE A 165 -3.24 7.20 12.97
CA ILE A 165 -2.37 7.02 11.80
C ILE A 165 -2.26 8.30 10.99
N ASP A 166 -1.27 8.34 10.09
CA ASP A 166 -1.24 9.32 9.00
C ASP A 166 -2.19 8.85 7.89
N LEU A 167 -3.37 9.48 7.82
CA LEU A 167 -4.38 9.20 6.81
C LEU A 167 -3.90 9.47 5.38
N GLY A 168 -3.05 10.48 5.16
CA GLY A 168 -2.49 10.77 3.85
C GLY A 168 -1.63 9.59 3.37
N THR A 169 -0.74 9.12 4.25
CA THR A 169 0.09 7.95 3.97
C THR A 169 -0.77 6.70 3.75
N ALA A 170 -1.78 6.47 4.57
CA ALA A 170 -2.65 5.30 4.45
C ALA A 170 -3.45 5.30 3.13
N TYR A 171 -4.03 6.44 2.72
CA TYR A 171 -4.77 6.54 1.45
C TYR A 171 -3.88 6.33 0.24
N PHE A 172 -2.68 6.93 0.21
CA PHE A 172 -1.75 6.74 -0.90
C PHE A 172 -1.29 5.28 -1.01
N MET A 173 -0.94 4.66 0.12
CA MET A 173 -0.48 3.27 0.13
C MET A 173 -1.59 2.27 -0.18
N LEU A 174 -2.84 2.56 0.21
CA LEU A 174 -4.00 1.79 -0.21
C LEU A 174 -4.23 1.91 -1.72
N ALA A 175 -4.10 3.13 -2.28
CA ALA A 175 -4.21 3.34 -3.72
C ALA A 175 -3.14 2.56 -4.51
N GLN A 176 -1.88 2.57 -4.04
CA GLN A 176 -0.81 1.76 -4.61
C GLN A 176 -1.08 0.25 -4.52
N ALA A 177 -1.67 -0.22 -3.41
CA ALA A 177 -2.05 -1.62 -3.26
C ALA A 177 -3.16 -2.01 -4.27
N TYR A 178 -4.16 -1.14 -4.46
CA TYR A 178 -5.20 -1.33 -5.47
C TYR A 178 -4.66 -1.34 -6.91
N GLU A 179 -3.75 -0.42 -7.21
CA GLU A 179 -3.04 -0.39 -8.51
C GLU A 179 -2.30 -1.71 -8.76
N ALA A 180 -1.59 -2.23 -7.75
CA ALA A 180 -0.84 -3.47 -7.86
C ALA A 180 -1.72 -4.73 -8.05
N VAL A 181 -2.99 -4.71 -7.60
CA VAL A 181 -3.97 -5.78 -7.90
C VAL A 181 -4.75 -5.53 -9.19
N GLY A 182 -4.55 -4.37 -9.84
CA GLY A 182 -5.23 -3.98 -11.07
C GLY A 182 -6.64 -3.40 -10.86
N ASP A 183 -7.03 -3.07 -9.63
CA ASP A 183 -8.28 -2.37 -9.33
C ASP A 183 -8.07 -0.85 -9.45
N TRP A 184 -8.01 -0.40 -10.69
CA TRP A 184 -7.71 0.99 -11.04
C TRP A 184 -8.77 1.98 -10.55
N ASP A 185 -10.05 1.58 -10.54
CA ASP A 185 -11.13 2.45 -10.06
C ASP A 185 -10.98 2.71 -8.56
N ALA A 186 -10.69 1.67 -7.78
CA ALA A 186 -10.43 1.82 -6.36
C ALA A 186 -9.12 2.60 -6.09
N ALA A 187 -8.08 2.40 -6.92
CA ALA A 187 -6.85 3.16 -6.84
C ALA A 187 -7.10 4.66 -7.02
N ILE A 188 -7.79 5.07 -8.10
CA ILE A 188 -8.11 6.48 -8.38
C ILE A 188 -8.97 7.10 -7.27
N GLN A 189 -9.94 6.36 -6.72
CA GLN A 189 -10.74 6.85 -5.60
C GLN A 189 -9.88 7.15 -4.37
N ASN A 190 -8.90 6.30 -4.05
CA ASN A 190 -8.03 6.51 -2.90
C ASN A 190 -6.95 7.56 -3.17
N TYR A 191 -6.44 7.69 -4.39
CA TYR A 191 -5.64 8.86 -4.78
C TYR A 191 -6.40 10.15 -4.62
N THR A 192 -7.68 10.18 -5.00
CA THR A 192 -8.54 11.37 -4.80
C THR A 192 -8.68 11.72 -3.32
N LYS A 193 -8.81 10.72 -2.44
CA LYS A 193 -8.83 10.93 -0.98
C LYS A 193 -7.48 11.36 -0.40
N PHE A 194 -6.38 11.02 -1.07
CA PHE A 194 -5.04 11.45 -0.70
C PHE A 194 -4.75 12.92 -1.08
N LEU A 195 -5.31 13.45 -2.18
CA LEU A 195 -5.00 14.81 -2.66
C LEU A 195 -5.16 15.96 -1.61
N PRO A 196 -6.11 15.93 -0.67
CA PRO A 196 -6.16 16.90 0.43
C PRO A 196 -4.94 16.91 1.36
N TYR A 197 -4.15 15.83 1.38
CA TYR A 197 -2.95 15.64 2.20
C TYR A 197 -1.66 15.97 1.44
N TYR A 198 -1.66 17.05 0.66
CA TYR A 198 -0.56 17.45 -0.23
C TYR A 198 0.79 17.74 0.46
N HIS A 199 0.82 17.86 1.78
CA HIS A 199 2.04 18.02 2.58
C HIS A 199 2.59 16.70 3.14
N THR A 200 1.85 15.59 3.03
CA THR A 200 2.28 14.29 3.53
C THR A 200 3.42 13.76 2.67
N GLN A 201 4.56 13.46 3.30
CA GLN A 201 5.69 12.82 2.66
C GLN A 201 5.50 11.31 2.71
N ILE A 202 5.55 10.66 1.55
CA ILE A 202 5.44 9.20 1.44
C ILE A 202 6.85 8.61 1.37
N PRO A 203 7.30 7.83 2.37
CA PRO A 203 8.60 7.17 2.31
C PRO A 203 8.74 6.31 1.04
N GLY A 204 9.83 6.50 0.30
CA GLY A 204 10.09 5.80 -0.96
C GLY A 204 9.34 6.34 -2.18
N PHE A 205 8.50 7.37 -2.03
CA PHE A 205 7.76 8.03 -3.12
C PHE A 205 7.87 9.56 -3.01
N PRO A 206 8.97 10.17 -3.50
CA PRO A 206 9.23 11.62 -3.36
C PRO A 206 8.13 12.51 -3.95
N ASP A 207 7.62 12.19 -5.15
CA ASP A 207 6.53 12.93 -5.81
C ASP A 207 5.17 12.19 -5.74
N ALA A 208 4.80 11.72 -4.55
CA ALA A 208 3.51 11.05 -4.35
C ALA A 208 2.32 11.93 -4.74
N PHE A 209 2.38 13.23 -4.41
CA PHE A 209 1.31 14.18 -4.73
C PHE A 209 1.17 14.39 -6.23
N GLY A 210 2.27 14.66 -6.94
CA GLY A 210 2.25 14.82 -8.40
C GLY A 210 1.74 13.57 -9.09
N TYR A 211 2.25 12.39 -8.70
CA TYR A 211 1.78 11.10 -9.21
C TYR A 211 0.26 10.92 -9.08
N ALA A 212 -0.27 11.06 -7.86
CA ALA A 212 -1.69 10.92 -7.58
C ALA A 212 -2.53 11.95 -8.36
N LYS A 213 -2.07 13.20 -8.40
CA LYS A 213 -2.76 14.28 -9.09
C LYS A 213 -2.84 14.04 -10.60
N GLN A 214 -1.74 13.63 -11.22
CA GLN A 214 -1.71 13.35 -12.67
C GLN A 214 -2.71 12.27 -13.06
N LEU A 215 -2.80 11.19 -12.27
CA LEU A 215 -3.75 10.10 -12.49
C LEU A 215 -5.20 10.55 -12.32
N VAL A 216 -5.50 11.27 -11.24
CA VAL A 216 -6.86 11.74 -10.94
C VAL A 216 -7.33 12.78 -11.97
N ASP A 217 -6.48 13.74 -12.32
CA ASP A 217 -6.78 14.74 -13.36
C ASP A 217 -7.03 14.07 -14.71
N PHE A 218 -6.19 13.10 -15.09
CA PHE A 218 -6.39 12.32 -16.31
C PHE A 218 -7.71 11.55 -16.27
N ASN A 219 -8.00 10.84 -15.18
CA ASN A 219 -9.25 10.10 -15.00
C ASN A 219 -10.48 11.00 -15.16
N ASN A 220 -10.46 12.21 -14.60
CA ASN A 220 -11.60 13.13 -14.61
C ASN A 220 -11.71 13.97 -15.90
N SER A 221 -10.71 13.90 -16.79
CA SER A 221 -10.69 14.65 -18.04
C SER A 221 -11.60 14.06 -19.13
N PRO A 222 -11.99 14.84 -20.16
CA PRO A 222 -12.81 14.35 -21.27
C PRO A 222 -12.06 13.43 -22.26
N LYS A 223 -10.71 13.44 -22.27
CA LYS A 223 -9.85 12.61 -23.15
C LYS A 223 -10.16 12.75 -24.65
N ASP A 224 -10.70 13.89 -25.06
CA ASP A 224 -11.12 14.21 -26.43
C ASP A 224 -9.96 14.60 -27.37
N TRP A 225 -8.73 14.69 -26.84
CA TRP A 225 -7.50 14.93 -27.59
C TRP A 225 -6.77 13.65 -28.02
N THR A 226 -7.30 12.47 -27.69
CA THR A 226 -6.63 11.19 -27.90
C THR A 226 -6.85 10.66 -29.32
N PHE A 227 -5.86 9.96 -29.87
CA PHE A 227 -5.88 9.43 -31.24
C PHE A 227 -5.60 7.93 -31.27
N GLU A 228 -6.31 7.18 -32.11
CA GLU A 228 -6.11 5.72 -32.24
C GLU A 228 -4.72 5.35 -32.81
N SER A 229 -4.09 6.25 -33.57
CA SER A 229 -2.78 6.01 -34.17
C SER A 229 -1.91 7.25 -34.17
N LEU A 230 -0.60 7.04 -34.07
CA LEU A 230 0.41 8.09 -34.19
C LEU A 230 0.30 8.83 -35.53
N SER A 231 0.03 8.11 -36.62
CA SER A 231 -0.15 8.71 -37.94
C SER A 231 -1.30 9.71 -37.96
N ALA A 232 -2.45 9.37 -37.36
CA ALA A 232 -3.60 10.27 -37.30
C ALA A 232 -3.31 11.54 -36.50
N LEU A 233 -2.64 11.39 -35.35
CA LEU A 233 -2.19 12.52 -34.53
C LEU A 233 -1.23 13.44 -35.31
N VAL A 234 -0.19 12.88 -35.93
CA VAL A 234 0.80 13.64 -36.70
C VAL A 234 0.14 14.34 -37.89
N THR A 235 -0.77 13.68 -38.61
CA THR A 235 -1.52 14.31 -39.70
C THR A 235 -2.39 15.47 -39.20
N ALA A 236 -3.08 15.32 -38.07
CA ALA A 236 -3.90 16.38 -37.49
C ALA A 236 -3.05 17.61 -37.11
N ILE A 237 -1.90 17.39 -36.46
CA ILE A 237 -0.94 18.44 -36.09
C ILE A 237 -0.40 19.14 -37.34
N LYS A 238 0.13 18.39 -38.32
CA LYS A 238 0.67 18.97 -39.56
C LYS A 238 -0.39 19.78 -40.31
N SER A 239 -1.64 19.29 -40.37
CA SER A 239 -2.74 20.03 -40.96
C SER A 239 -3.06 21.32 -40.20
N ALA A 240 -3.03 21.31 -38.87
CA ALA A 240 -3.29 22.50 -38.05
C ALA A 240 -2.20 23.56 -38.26
N VAL A 241 -0.92 23.14 -38.25
CA VAL A 241 0.25 23.99 -38.52
C VAL A 241 0.18 24.59 -39.92
N ASN A 242 -0.09 23.79 -40.96
CA ASN A 242 -0.21 24.27 -42.34
C ASN A 242 -1.32 25.31 -42.52
N SER A 243 -2.43 25.14 -41.79
CA SER A 243 -3.57 26.08 -41.82
C SER A 243 -3.36 27.32 -40.94
N GLY A 244 -2.29 27.37 -40.14
CA GLY A 244 -2.04 28.44 -39.17
C GLY A 244 -3.09 28.54 -38.06
N SER A 245 -3.83 27.45 -37.78
CA SER A 245 -4.95 27.47 -36.83
C SER A 245 -4.51 27.00 -35.45
N SER A 246 -4.30 27.94 -34.53
CA SER A 246 -3.97 27.63 -33.12
C SER A 246 -5.08 26.83 -32.46
N THR A 247 -6.35 27.15 -32.71
CA THR A 247 -7.49 26.41 -32.14
C THR A 247 -7.50 24.94 -32.56
N ARG A 248 -7.18 24.63 -33.83
CA ARG A 248 -7.10 23.23 -34.29
C ARG A 248 -5.93 22.51 -33.64
N LEU A 249 -4.80 23.19 -33.49
CA LEU A 249 -3.62 22.62 -32.87
C LEU A 249 -3.84 22.37 -31.38
N GLU A 250 -4.40 23.34 -30.66
CA GLU A 250 -4.77 23.20 -29.25
C GLU A 250 -5.72 22.03 -29.02
N ARG A 251 -6.65 21.73 -29.93
CA ARG A 251 -7.52 20.53 -29.80
C ARG A 251 -6.76 19.20 -29.80
N THR A 252 -5.59 19.15 -30.41
CA THR A 252 -4.72 17.95 -30.40
C THR A 252 -3.84 17.86 -29.16
N MET A 253 -3.73 18.94 -28.39
CA MET A 253 -2.90 19.06 -27.20
C MET A 253 -3.57 18.38 -26.00
N ALA A 254 -2.82 17.60 -25.23
CA ALA A 254 -3.31 17.08 -23.96
C ALA A 254 -3.81 18.20 -23.05
N LYS A 255 -4.94 17.96 -22.38
CA LYS A 255 -5.60 18.96 -21.52
C LYS A 255 -5.18 18.88 -20.06
N VAL A 256 -4.54 17.79 -19.71
CA VAL A 256 -3.99 17.50 -18.39
C VAL A 256 -2.60 16.90 -18.60
N ASN A 257 -1.69 17.14 -17.66
CA ASN A 257 -0.32 16.62 -17.69
C ASN A 257 0.51 17.01 -18.92
N PHE A 258 0.08 18.05 -19.66
CA PHE A 258 0.82 18.57 -20.80
C PHE A 258 1.98 19.41 -20.33
N PHE A 259 3.22 19.08 -20.71
CA PHE A 259 4.40 19.84 -20.29
C PHE A 259 5.04 20.63 -21.43
N ALA A 260 5.76 21.70 -21.08
CA ALA A 260 6.61 22.41 -22.01
C ALA A 260 7.92 22.84 -21.31
N ARG A 261 9.04 22.21 -21.65
CA ARG A 261 10.32 22.37 -20.93
C ARG A 261 11.53 22.14 -21.82
N SER A 262 12.72 22.52 -21.34
CA SER A 262 13.98 22.13 -21.98
C SER A 262 14.37 20.68 -21.66
N TRP A 263 15.29 20.10 -22.44
CA TRP A 263 15.72 18.71 -22.27
C TRP A 263 16.44 18.42 -20.94
N GLU A 264 17.09 19.42 -20.33
CA GLU A 264 17.85 19.28 -19.08
C GLU A 264 17.01 19.56 -17.82
N GLN A 265 15.77 20.03 -17.97
CA GLN A 265 14.90 20.33 -16.83
C GLN A 265 14.27 19.06 -16.26
N GLU A 266 14.48 18.85 -14.96
CA GLU A 266 13.91 17.72 -14.20
C GLU A 266 12.37 17.80 -14.13
N ASP A 267 11.73 16.65 -13.88
CA ASP A 267 10.26 16.52 -13.79
C ASP A 267 9.63 17.34 -12.64
N GLU A 268 10.41 17.68 -11.61
CA GLU A 268 9.93 18.35 -10.39
C GLU A 268 9.67 19.87 -10.58
N ASP A 269 10.15 20.46 -11.68
CA ASP A 269 9.99 21.88 -11.99
C ASP A 269 8.65 22.17 -12.72
N ASN A 270 7.54 22.07 -12.00
CA ASN A 270 6.20 22.45 -12.49
C ASN A 270 6.00 23.97 -12.71
N SER A 271 7.05 24.76 -12.53
CA SER A 271 7.05 26.23 -12.58
C SER A 271 6.78 26.81 -13.98
N GLY A 272 6.78 25.98 -15.04
CA GLY A 272 6.56 26.40 -16.43
C GLY A 272 5.12 26.28 -16.96
N MET A 273 4.19 25.69 -16.19
CA MET A 273 2.86 25.30 -16.70
C MET A 273 1.84 26.44 -16.80
N ALA A 274 2.02 27.54 -16.08
CA ALA A 274 0.98 28.56 -15.93
C ALA A 274 0.74 29.43 -17.19
N GLU A 275 1.60 29.36 -18.22
CA GLU A 275 1.55 30.30 -19.35
C GLU A 275 1.82 29.68 -20.74
N PHE A 276 1.59 28.37 -20.95
CA PHE A 276 1.75 27.78 -22.29
C PHE A 276 0.53 28.03 -23.18
N ASN A 277 0.53 29.16 -23.91
CA ASN A 277 -0.49 29.50 -24.90
C ASN A 277 0.07 29.42 -26.33
N LEU A 278 -0.35 28.40 -27.09
CA LEU A 278 0.11 28.16 -28.46
C LEU A 278 -0.17 29.33 -29.40
N SER A 279 -1.27 30.06 -29.20
CA SER A 279 -1.63 31.19 -30.05
C SER A 279 -0.58 32.29 -30.07
N ASP A 280 0.15 32.50 -28.97
CA ASP A 280 1.20 33.51 -28.85
C ASP A 280 2.43 33.15 -29.70
N PHE A 281 2.72 31.86 -29.86
CA PHE A 281 3.86 31.38 -30.66
C PHE A 281 3.54 31.21 -32.14
N MET A 282 2.27 31.00 -32.50
CA MET A 282 1.86 30.90 -33.91
C MET A 282 1.70 32.26 -34.60
N ARG A 283 1.40 33.31 -33.83
CA ARG A 283 1.10 34.63 -34.40
C ARG A 283 2.34 35.27 -35.04
N GLY A 284 2.28 35.49 -36.36
CA GLY A 284 3.34 36.15 -37.12
C GLY A 284 4.55 35.25 -37.44
N ASN A 285 4.51 34.00 -37.02
CA ASN A 285 5.58 33.03 -37.19
C ASN A 285 5.21 31.99 -38.26
N ARG A 286 6.17 31.63 -39.11
CA ARG A 286 6.01 30.55 -40.09
C ARG A 286 6.63 29.27 -39.55
N ILE A 287 5.80 28.50 -38.86
CA ILE A 287 6.19 27.22 -38.29
C ILE A 287 6.38 26.18 -39.40
N ARG A 288 7.43 25.37 -39.27
CA ARG A 288 7.76 24.25 -40.14
C ARG A 288 8.02 23.01 -39.31
N TYR A 289 7.98 21.85 -39.94
CA TYR A 289 8.18 20.54 -39.31
C TYR A 289 9.01 19.65 -40.21
N ALA A 290 9.65 18.64 -39.61
CA ALA A 290 10.37 17.61 -40.33
C ALA A 290 9.39 16.69 -41.09
N ASP A 291 9.84 16.16 -42.21
CA ASP A 291 9.04 15.24 -43.03
C ASP A 291 8.79 13.93 -42.25
N ASP A 292 9.86 13.38 -41.68
CA ASP A 292 9.84 12.18 -40.85
C ASP A 292 9.87 12.49 -39.35
N LEU A 293 9.50 11.50 -38.54
CA LEU A 293 9.68 11.55 -37.08
C LEU A 293 11.17 11.43 -36.74
N ASP A 294 11.53 11.93 -35.57
CA ASP A 294 12.89 11.82 -35.04
C ASP A 294 13.31 10.35 -34.89
N GLU A 295 14.58 10.05 -35.19
CA GLU A 295 15.12 8.68 -35.20
C GLU A 295 15.02 7.97 -33.85
N SER A 296 14.94 8.71 -32.74
CA SER A 296 14.79 8.11 -31.40
C SER A 296 13.35 7.66 -31.10
N SER A 297 12.40 7.89 -32.01
CA SER A 297 11.01 7.48 -31.82
C SER A 297 10.89 5.95 -31.79
N ASN A 298 10.00 5.43 -30.94
CA ASN A 298 9.80 4.00 -30.71
C ASN A 298 8.30 3.64 -30.66
N ALA A 299 7.98 2.42 -30.21
CA ALA A 299 6.62 1.90 -30.20
C ALA A 299 5.66 2.60 -29.21
N ASN A 300 6.20 3.33 -28.22
CA ASN A 300 5.44 3.96 -27.14
C ASN A 300 5.60 5.48 -27.10
N GLU A 301 6.65 6.01 -27.69
CA GLU A 301 6.96 7.45 -27.69
C GLU A 301 7.49 7.88 -29.05
N ALA A 302 7.17 9.10 -29.45
CA ALA A 302 7.63 9.65 -30.72
C ALA A 302 7.86 11.15 -30.62
N TYR A 303 8.75 11.66 -31.47
CA TYR A 303 9.10 13.07 -31.49
C TYR A 303 9.00 13.63 -32.90
N LEU A 304 8.36 14.79 -33.04
CA LEU A 304 8.35 15.55 -34.29
C LEU A 304 9.17 16.83 -34.10
N ARG A 305 10.29 16.91 -34.81
CA ARG A 305 11.09 18.13 -34.86
C ARG A 305 10.33 19.22 -35.63
N THR A 306 10.23 20.39 -35.00
CA THR A 306 9.55 21.57 -35.55
C THR A 306 10.38 22.82 -35.31
N TRP A 307 10.23 23.83 -36.16
CA TRP A 307 10.99 25.08 -36.01
C TRP A 307 10.24 26.31 -36.52
N GLY A 308 10.73 27.48 -36.13
CA GLY A 308 10.12 28.77 -36.48
C GLY A 308 9.08 29.23 -35.47
N TRP A 309 9.06 28.68 -34.25
CA TRP A 309 8.09 29.02 -33.19
C TRP A 309 8.35 30.35 -32.49
N SER A 310 9.61 30.74 -32.35
CA SER A 310 10.01 32.02 -31.76
C SER A 310 11.40 32.43 -32.24
N GLN A 311 11.78 33.68 -31.95
CA GLN A 311 13.12 34.20 -32.24
C GLN A 311 14.18 33.74 -31.23
N ARG A 312 13.78 33.38 -30.00
CA ARG A 312 14.71 33.00 -28.92
C ARG A 312 14.99 31.51 -28.93
N ILE A 313 13.93 30.71 -28.86
CA ILE A 313 13.99 29.25 -28.94
C ILE A 313 13.14 28.84 -30.13
N SER A 314 13.80 28.70 -31.27
CA SER A 314 13.10 28.47 -32.54
C SER A 314 12.70 27.01 -32.74
N ILE A 315 13.45 26.08 -32.16
CA ILE A 315 13.34 24.63 -32.41
C ILE A 315 12.67 23.95 -31.23
N TRP A 316 11.58 23.25 -31.53
CA TRP A 316 10.78 22.50 -30.57
C TRP A 316 10.60 21.06 -31.05
N TYR A 317 10.62 20.10 -30.12
CA TYR A 317 10.24 18.72 -30.38
C TYR A 317 8.87 18.48 -29.75
N LEU A 318 7.87 18.21 -30.60
CA LEU A 318 6.56 17.80 -30.12
C LEU A 318 6.67 16.34 -29.66
N TYR A 319 6.38 16.09 -28.38
CA TYR A 319 6.50 14.78 -27.76
C TYR A 319 5.14 14.09 -27.73
N PHE A 320 5.08 12.92 -28.36
CA PHE A 320 3.92 12.06 -28.42
C PHE A 320 4.18 10.81 -27.60
N ARG A 321 3.17 10.32 -26.90
CA ARG A 321 3.26 9.05 -26.19
C ARG A 321 1.98 8.26 -26.29
N LYS A 322 2.09 6.95 -26.06
CA LYS A 322 0.93 6.11 -25.76
C LYS A 322 0.45 6.37 -24.35
N ILE A 323 -0.86 6.43 -24.21
CA ILE A 323 -1.56 6.59 -22.95
C ILE A 323 -1.60 5.25 -22.24
N TYR A 324 -1.05 5.21 -21.03
CA TYR A 324 -1.20 4.08 -20.13
C TYR A 324 -2.39 4.33 -19.19
N PHE A 325 -3.55 3.78 -19.53
CA PHE A 325 -4.76 3.92 -18.70
C PHE A 325 -5.59 2.63 -18.68
N PRO A 326 -5.11 1.58 -17.97
CA PRO A 326 -5.68 0.24 -18.09
C PRO A 326 -7.14 0.09 -17.61
N SER A 327 -7.68 1.05 -16.85
CA SER A 327 -9.09 1.09 -16.47
C SER A 327 -10.05 1.23 -17.66
N ASP A 328 -9.60 1.83 -18.76
CA ASP A 328 -10.42 2.04 -19.96
C ASP A 328 -9.67 1.53 -21.21
N PRO A 329 -10.02 0.33 -21.71
CA PRO A 329 -9.41 -0.25 -22.90
C PRO A 329 -9.57 0.58 -24.19
N GLU A 330 -10.58 1.45 -24.28
CA GLU A 330 -10.77 2.29 -25.47
C GLU A 330 -9.74 3.42 -25.53
N ILE A 331 -9.32 3.91 -24.36
CA ILE A 331 -8.31 4.96 -24.21
C ILE A 331 -6.90 4.38 -24.08
N HIS A 332 -6.77 3.24 -23.41
CA HIS A 332 -5.49 2.56 -23.22
C HIS A 332 -4.79 2.30 -24.56
N GLY A 333 -3.54 2.73 -24.68
CA GLY A 333 -2.72 2.54 -25.88
C GLY A 333 -2.98 3.54 -27.00
N ARG A 334 -3.95 4.45 -26.87
CA ARG A 334 -4.10 5.61 -27.77
C ARG A 334 -2.92 6.56 -27.64
N TRP A 335 -2.73 7.39 -28.65
CA TRP A 335 -1.68 8.41 -28.70
C TRP A 335 -2.19 9.77 -28.28
N GLU A 336 -1.35 10.51 -27.58
CA GLU A 336 -1.58 11.92 -27.26
C GLU A 336 -0.34 12.76 -27.58
N TRP A 337 -0.56 14.05 -27.82
CA TRP A 337 0.49 15.04 -27.73
C TRP A 337 0.63 15.51 -26.29
N ALA A 338 1.61 14.92 -25.60
CA ALA A 338 1.82 15.05 -24.17
C ALA A 338 2.74 16.21 -23.77
N GLY A 339 3.50 16.77 -24.71
CA GLY A 339 4.32 17.93 -24.37
C GLY A 339 5.22 18.46 -25.47
N VAL A 340 6.04 19.42 -25.09
CA VAL A 340 7.05 20.04 -25.94
C VAL A 340 8.39 20.05 -25.22
N TYR A 341 9.43 19.60 -25.93
CA TYR A 341 10.80 19.86 -25.55
C TYR A 341 11.37 21.04 -26.34
N TYR A 342 12.00 21.97 -25.63
CA TYR A 342 12.62 23.17 -26.17
C TYR A 342 14.10 22.94 -26.48
N GLY A 343 14.54 23.43 -27.64
CA GLY A 343 15.93 23.37 -28.06
C GLY A 343 16.26 22.15 -28.93
N GLU A 344 17.51 22.11 -29.41
CA GLU A 344 18.01 20.93 -30.10
C GLU A 344 18.14 19.76 -29.13
N LYS A 345 17.87 18.57 -29.66
CA LYS A 345 18.09 17.31 -28.98
C LYS A 345 19.58 16.95 -29.09
N PHE A 346 20.16 16.49 -27.98
CA PHE A 346 21.61 16.24 -27.84
C PHE A 346 22.14 15.17 -28.77
#